data_AF-A0A1Y4TA16-F1
#
_entry.id   AF-A0A1Y4TA16-F1
#
_cell.length_a   1.000
_cell.length_b   1.000
_cell.length_c   1.000
_cell.angle_alpha   90.00
_cell.angle_beta   90.00
_cell.angle_gamma   90.00
#
_symmetry.space_group_name_H-M   'P 1'
#
loop_
_entity.id
_entity.type
_entity.pdbx_description
1 polymer ?
#
loop_
_entity_poly.entity_id
_entity_poly.type
_entity_poly.pdbx_seq_one_letter_code
_entity_poly.pdbx_strand_id
1 'polypeptide(L)'
;MCLKKCMAVLLSVALALCLVLTGCGGSGPLTEVILDLLDGYYKNIAVDSDPDLEKALREAVDQGGTEEEILARIINSMNLTGSSIQFTRLGDGQQGDHALDVVFQLGTDPDAAARQAMAEWSRIFGSLPSDGQYEAHVSMVEENGGYYVAVDVTVVKAGRSNQDDEEDGPVVLTEISVSGKFKIEYHVGQTFDRNGMVVTAYYSNSTSKQVTGYTVSPEKFETEGSITVTITYEESNIPKTATVTVTVGPDPGYTTTTDSQGNITGYSVYNEDGLRAWAEAATNNPYLNCTLTDNITLTSDWTPISSTFAGTFDGNNKYISGLKIRNTDGNKAGLFAQISGTVKDLELRDVDIEVSVNRGKYVGAVAGYSTGTIENCVVSGTVTGNGQGLGFSVGGVVGGSSKAKIIGCSSTASVTGDGQAGRVGGIVGSNMSSSYVIACYHTGGAITGDGTGNIYAGGVVGRNVVSQVTACYASCNVNISNAQGNAGGVIGYDDGGSYNACYWAGTIKEGTAEHGWGVGNNSAHTGATKVGDGVTWIEAVERMNEKLSEEGISWKFAQDGDKNSLPTLSK
;
A
#
# COMPACT_ATOMS: atom_id res chain seq x y z
N MET A 1 -73.34 20.53 -14.53
CA MET A 1 -74.29 20.56 -15.66
C MET A 1 -73.95 21.63 -16.71
N CYS A 2 -73.27 22.74 -16.39
CA CYS A 2 -72.77 23.69 -17.40
C CYS A 2 -71.52 23.23 -18.18
N LEU A 3 -70.72 22.28 -17.66
CA LEU A 3 -69.51 21.79 -18.32
C LEU A 3 -69.80 20.96 -19.59
N LYS A 4 -70.87 20.14 -19.58
CA LYS A 4 -71.32 19.39 -20.77
C LYS A 4 -71.80 20.31 -21.89
N LYS A 5 -72.39 21.47 -21.57
CA LYS A 5 -72.85 22.47 -22.55
C LYS A 5 -71.69 23.16 -23.28
N CYS A 6 -70.63 23.55 -22.56
CA CYS A 6 -69.44 24.15 -23.18
C CYS A 6 -68.61 23.14 -23.99
N MET A 7 -68.50 21.90 -23.52
CA MET A 7 -67.77 20.84 -24.22
C MET A 7 -68.47 20.45 -25.54
N ALA A 8 -69.82 20.39 -25.54
CA ALA A 8 -70.59 20.15 -26.75
C ALA A 8 -70.47 21.30 -27.78
N VAL A 9 -70.40 22.56 -27.33
CA VAL A 9 -70.18 23.74 -28.20
C VAL A 9 -68.79 23.73 -28.82
N LEU A 10 -67.75 23.45 -28.05
CA LEU A 10 -66.38 23.33 -28.58
C LEU A 10 -66.22 22.14 -29.53
N LEU A 11 -66.88 21.01 -29.23
CA LEU A 11 -66.83 19.81 -30.09
C LEU A 11 -67.59 20.01 -31.41
N SER A 12 -68.73 20.73 -31.38
CA SER A 12 -69.53 21.04 -32.58
C SER A 12 -68.87 22.07 -33.48
N VAL A 13 -68.23 23.09 -32.92
CA VAL A 13 -67.41 24.05 -33.69
C VAL A 13 -66.17 23.35 -34.27
N ALA A 14 -65.51 22.49 -33.51
CA ALA A 14 -64.37 21.70 -34.00
C ALA A 14 -64.77 20.68 -35.10
N LEU A 15 -65.92 20.00 -34.97
CA LEU A 15 -66.40 19.08 -36.02
C LEU A 15 -66.89 19.81 -37.28
N ALA A 16 -67.54 20.96 -37.14
CA ALA A 16 -67.97 21.79 -38.28
C ALA A 16 -66.76 22.25 -39.11
N LEU A 17 -65.66 22.62 -38.44
CA LEU A 17 -64.40 22.99 -39.09
C LEU A 17 -63.68 21.79 -39.72
N CYS A 18 -63.73 20.60 -39.11
CA CYS A 18 -63.13 19.39 -39.67
C CYS A 18 -63.85 18.86 -40.92
N LEU A 19 -65.18 18.98 -41.02
CA LEU A 19 -65.97 18.44 -42.14
C LEU A 19 -65.94 19.33 -43.41
N VAL A 20 -65.57 20.61 -43.29
CA VAL A 20 -65.32 21.50 -44.44
C VAL A 20 -63.98 21.22 -45.11
N LEU A 21 -63.02 20.62 -44.39
CA LEU A 21 -61.62 20.48 -44.84
C LEU A 21 -61.24 19.08 -45.35
N THR A 22 -62.09 18.06 -45.19
CA THR A 22 -61.93 16.78 -45.89
C THR A 22 -63.09 16.56 -46.84
N GLY A 23 -62.87 16.78 -48.14
CA GLY A 23 -63.87 16.55 -49.19
C GLY A 23 -64.31 15.09 -49.32
N CYS A 24 -65.04 14.57 -48.34
CA CYS A 24 -65.64 13.24 -48.38
C CYS A 24 -67.05 13.28 -47.77
N GLY A 25 -68.06 13.41 -48.64
CA GLY A 25 -69.43 12.95 -48.38
C GLY A 25 -70.49 14.02 -48.10
N GLY A 26 -70.93 14.72 -49.15
CA GLY A 26 -72.20 15.47 -49.18
C GLY A 26 -72.00 16.98 -49.33
N SER A 27 -72.25 17.51 -50.53
CA SER A 27 -72.27 18.96 -50.81
C SER A 27 -73.55 19.62 -50.29
N GLY A 28 -73.88 19.40 -49.02
CA GLY A 28 -75.00 20.04 -48.34
C GLY A 28 -74.54 21.31 -47.61
N PRO A 29 -75.41 22.31 -47.42
CA PRO A 29 -75.12 23.46 -46.58
C PRO A 29 -74.79 23.01 -45.14
N LEU A 30 -73.90 23.75 -44.46
CA LEU A 30 -73.41 23.46 -43.09
C LEU A 30 -74.54 23.13 -42.09
N THR A 31 -75.69 23.76 -42.27
CA THR A 31 -76.92 23.54 -41.51
C THR A 31 -77.46 22.11 -41.59
N GLU A 32 -77.33 21.45 -42.73
CA GLU A 32 -77.82 20.08 -42.96
C GLU A 32 -76.88 19.04 -42.32
N VAL A 33 -75.57 19.29 -42.38
CA VAL A 33 -74.54 18.46 -41.72
C VAL A 33 -74.68 18.48 -40.19
N ILE A 34 -75.02 19.65 -39.62
CA ILE A 34 -75.26 19.81 -38.18
C ILE A 34 -76.52 19.03 -37.76
N LEU A 35 -77.58 19.06 -38.57
CA LEU A 35 -78.82 18.32 -38.28
C LEU A 35 -78.62 16.80 -38.41
N ASP A 36 -77.95 16.33 -39.46
CA ASP A 36 -77.61 14.90 -39.65
C ASP A 36 -76.75 14.35 -38.51
N LEU A 37 -75.85 15.18 -37.96
CA LEU A 37 -75.03 14.81 -36.81
C LEU A 37 -75.87 14.67 -35.52
N LEU A 38 -76.79 15.61 -35.26
CA LEU A 38 -77.71 15.55 -34.12
C LEU A 38 -78.71 14.39 -34.23
N ASP A 39 -79.10 14.03 -35.45
CA ASP A 39 -80.01 12.91 -35.73
C ASP A 39 -79.27 11.54 -35.76
N GLY A 40 -77.97 11.53 -35.49
CA GLY A 40 -77.18 10.29 -35.34
C GLY A 40 -76.88 9.56 -36.65
N TYR A 41 -76.91 10.25 -37.80
CA TYR A 41 -76.67 9.65 -39.12
C TYR A 41 -75.25 9.09 -39.28
N TYR A 42 -74.27 9.63 -38.55
CA TYR A 42 -72.88 9.16 -38.54
C TYR A 42 -72.68 8.06 -37.51
N LYS A 43 -72.79 6.79 -37.94
CA LYS A 43 -72.74 5.59 -37.09
C LYS A 43 -71.48 5.39 -36.23
N ASN A 44 -70.44 6.19 -36.45
CA ASN A 44 -69.16 6.09 -35.74
C ASN A 44 -68.96 7.24 -34.74
N ILE A 45 -69.95 8.14 -34.60
CA ILE A 45 -69.88 9.32 -33.75
C ILE A 45 -71.11 9.29 -32.83
N ALA A 46 -70.87 9.23 -31.52
CA ALA A 46 -71.91 9.36 -30.52
C ALA A 46 -71.85 10.78 -29.92
N VAL A 47 -72.92 11.56 -30.11
CA VAL A 47 -73.06 12.91 -29.57
C VAL A 47 -74.01 12.86 -28.38
N ASP A 48 -73.52 13.18 -27.19
CA ASP A 48 -74.32 13.31 -25.96
C ASP A 48 -74.55 14.81 -25.70
N SER A 49 -75.64 15.35 -26.25
CA SER A 49 -76.04 16.76 -26.13
C SER A 49 -76.99 17.01 -24.97
N ASP A 50 -76.94 18.22 -24.41
CA ASP A 50 -78.01 18.69 -23.51
C ASP A 50 -79.28 19.00 -24.32
N PRO A 51 -80.47 18.51 -23.90
CA PRO A 51 -81.71 18.68 -24.67
C PRO A 51 -82.11 20.14 -24.93
N ASP A 52 -81.80 21.07 -24.01
CA ASP A 52 -82.11 22.49 -24.18
C ASP A 52 -81.16 23.15 -25.18
N LEU A 53 -79.91 22.70 -25.22
CA LEU A 53 -78.89 23.17 -26.15
C LEU A 53 -79.17 22.64 -27.56
N GLU A 54 -79.53 21.35 -27.68
CA GLU A 54 -79.94 20.75 -28.94
C GLU A 54 -81.16 21.47 -29.53
N LYS A 55 -82.14 21.81 -28.68
CA LYS A 55 -83.30 22.60 -29.09
C LYS A 55 -82.92 24.01 -29.57
N ALA A 56 -82.04 24.71 -28.86
CA ALA A 56 -81.58 26.04 -29.24
C ALA A 56 -80.77 26.03 -30.56
N LEU A 57 -79.96 24.99 -30.78
CA LEU A 57 -79.24 24.77 -32.04
C LEU A 57 -80.20 24.50 -33.20
N ARG A 58 -81.20 23.64 -33.01
CA ARG A 58 -82.23 23.38 -34.03
C ARG A 58 -83.02 24.66 -34.36
N GLU A 59 -83.41 25.44 -33.35
CA GLU A 59 -84.09 26.73 -33.56
C GLU A 59 -83.23 27.78 -34.27
N ALA A 60 -81.92 27.82 -34.01
CA ALA A 60 -81.00 28.74 -34.69
C ALA A 60 -80.76 28.34 -36.15
N VAL A 61 -80.72 27.05 -36.45
CA VAL A 61 -80.56 26.50 -37.79
C VAL A 61 -81.84 26.68 -38.63
N ASP A 62 -83.01 26.41 -38.05
CA ASP A 62 -84.31 26.55 -38.75
C ASP A 62 -84.63 27.99 -39.18
N GLN A 63 -84.02 29.00 -38.55
CA GLN A 63 -84.21 30.42 -38.91
C GLN A 63 -83.38 30.86 -40.12
N GLY A 64 -82.41 30.07 -40.58
CA GLY A 64 -81.52 30.38 -41.70
C GLY A 64 -80.63 31.62 -41.54
N GLY A 65 -79.66 31.80 -42.44
CA GLY A 65 -78.72 32.93 -42.45
C GLY A 65 -77.36 32.57 -43.06
N THR A 66 -76.43 33.53 -43.09
CA THR A 66 -75.02 33.22 -43.41
C THR A 66 -74.34 32.51 -42.24
N GLU A 67 -73.20 31.86 -42.50
CA GLU A 67 -72.43 31.13 -41.51
C GLU A 67 -72.09 31.98 -40.27
N GLU A 68 -71.65 33.23 -40.49
CA GLU A 68 -71.37 34.15 -39.38
C GLU A 68 -72.63 34.57 -38.60
N GLU A 69 -73.80 34.65 -39.23
CA GLU A 69 -75.05 35.03 -38.56
C GLU A 69 -75.59 33.93 -37.66
N ILE A 70 -75.45 32.67 -38.11
CA ILE A 70 -75.83 31.50 -37.32
C ILE A 70 -74.89 31.37 -36.12
N LEU A 71 -73.58 31.53 -36.33
CA LEU A 71 -72.58 31.52 -35.27
C LEU A 71 -72.81 32.65 -34.26
N ALA A 72 -73.11 33.87 -34.74
CA ALA A 72 -73.38 35.02 -33.88
C ALA A 72 -74.65 34.86 -33.05
N ARG A 73 -75.70 34.18 -33.55
CA ARG A 73 -76.92 33.89 -32.77
C ARG A 73 -76.66 32.84 -31.69
N ILE A 74 -75.86 31.82 -31.99
CA ILE A 74 -75.41 30.82 -31.02
C ILE A 74 -74.61 31.51 -29.91
N ILE A 75 -73.69 32.40 -30.26
CA ILE A 75 -72.89 33.16 -29.30
C ILE A 75 -73.74 34.16 -28.49
N ASN A 76 -74.69 34.88 -29.11
CA ASN A 76 -75.58 35.83 -28.43
C ASN A 76 -76.59 35.15 -27.50
N SER A 77 -77.11 33.97 -27.86
CA SER A 77 -77.98 33.18 -26.96
C SER A 77 -77.23 32.68 -25.72
N MET A 78 -75.90 32.63 -25.77
CA MET A 78 -75.01 32.30 -24.66
C MET A 78 -74.40 33.53 -23.95
N ASN A 79 -74.68 34.74 -24.43
CA ASN A 79 -74.35 36.05 -23.83
C ASN A 79 -72.85 36.24 -23.48
N LEU A 80 -71.94 35.95 -24.42
CA LEU A 80 -70.49 36.06 -24.23
C LEU A 80 -69.89 37.15 -25.14
N THR A 81 -69.47 38.28 -24.57
CA THR A 81 -68.61 39.27 -25.26
C THR A 81 -67.41 39.64 -24.37
N GLY A 82 -66.19 39.40 -24.88
CA GLY A 82 -64.93 40.00 -24.43
C GLY A 82 -64.46 39.70 -23.00
N SER A 83 -63.90 38.51 -22.75
CA SER A 83 -63.01 38.22 -21.60
C SER A 83 -62.26 36.90 -21.83
N SER A 84 -60.98 36.84 -21.46
CA SER A 84 -60.26 35.58 -21.20
C SER A 84 -61.04 34.74 -20.19
N ILE A 85 -61.32 33.48 -20.49
CA ILE A 85 -61.96 32.57 -19.53
C ILE A 85 -60.86 32.01 -18.64
N GLN A 86 -60.59 32.67 -17.50
CA GLN A 86 -59.76 32.10 -16.44
C GLN A 86 -60.62 31.24 -15.52
N PHE A 87 -60.36 29.93 -15.48
CA PHE A 87 -60.83 29.06 -14.40
C PHE A 87 -59.75 29.02 -13.33
N THR A 88 -59.97 29.61 -12.16
CA THR A 88 -59.02 29.52 -11.04
C THR A 88 -59.60 28.83 -9.82
N ARG A 89 -59.13 27.61 -9.59
CA ARG A 89 -58.69 26.95 -8.35
C ARG A 89 -58.99 25.46 -8.46
N LEU A 90 -57.99 24.65 -8.79
CA LEU A 90 -57.89 23.37 -8.09
C LEU A 90 -57.69 23.77 -6.61
N GLY A 91 -58.71 23.56 -5.79
CA GLY A 91 -58.59 23.67 -4.34
C GLY A 91 -57.73 22.51 -3.84
N ASP A 92 -58.20 21.80 -2.81
CA ASP A 92 -57.49 20.71 -2.12
C ASP A 92 -57.28 19.43 -3.00
N GLY A 93 -57.29 19.59 -4.33
CA GLY A 93 -56.81 18.66 -5.35
C GLY A 93 -57.34 17.25 -5.19
N GLN A 94 -58.66 17.07 -5.12
CA GLN A 94 -59.24 15.75 -4.94
C GLN A 94 -59.08 14.93 -6.22
N GLN A 95 -58.97 13.59 -6.07
CA GLN A 95 -58.88 12.70 -7.21
C GLN A 95 -60.12 12.86 -8.11
N GLY A 96 -59.92 13.15 -9.39
CA GLY A 96 -60.98 13.41 -10.35
C GLY A 96 -61.32 14.88 -10.57
N ASP A 97 -60.60 15.83 -9.95
CA ASP A 97 -60.71 17.25 -10.32
C ASP A 97 -60.10 17.50 -11.72
N HIS A 98 -60.76 18.37 -12.50
CA HIS A 98 -60.36 18.74 -13.86
C HIS A 98 -60.21 20.26 -14.00
N ALA A 99 -59.17 20.71 -14.71
CA ALA A 99 -58.93 22.11 -15.01
C ALA A 99 -58.54 22.30 -16.48
N LEU A 100 -59.25 23.17 -17.19
CA LEU A 100 -58.98 23.56 -18.57
C LEU A 100 -58.56 25.03 -18.60
N ASP A 101 -57.43 25.33 -19.26
CA ASP A 101 -56.99 26.70 -19.53
C ASP A 101 -56.74 26.90 -21.03
N VAL A 102 -57.07 28.07 -21.54
CA VAL A 102 -56.91 28.42 -22.96
C VAL A 102 -56.25 29.78 -23.10
N VAL A 103 -55.09 29.80 -23.75
CA VAL A 103 -54.29 31.00 -24.01
C VAL A 103 -54.35 31.32 -25.50
N PHE A 104 -54.64 32.57 -25.84
CA PHE A 104 -54.51 33.05 -27.22
C PHE A 104 -53.23 33.88 -27.37
N GLN A 105 -52.44 33.55 -28.37
CA GLN A 105 -51.24 34.29 -28.74
C GLN A 105 -51.35 34.86 -30.14
N LEU A 106 -51.16 36.18 -30.27
CA LEU A 106 -51.00 36.84 -31.58
C LEU A 106 -49.62 36.54 -32.18
N GLY A 107 -49.57 36.20 -33.47
CA GLY A 107 -48.35 35.96 -34.24
C GLY A 107 -48.44 34.75 -35.16
N THR A 108 -47.44 34.59 -36.03
CA THR A 108 -47.34 33.47 -36.99
C THR A 108 -46.31 32.42 -36.57
N ASP A 109 -45.77 32.50 -35.34
CA ASP A 109 -44.79 31.54 -34.82
C ASP A 109 -45.47 30.61 -33.80
N PRO A 110 -45.79 29.35 -34.17
CA PRO A 110 -46.41 28.39 -33.27
C PRO A 110 -45.52 28.04 -32.07
N ASP A 111 -44.18 28.09 -32.24
CA ASP A 111 -43.26 27.79 -31.15
C ASP A 111 -43.20 28.94 -30.14
N ALA A 112 -43.37 30.19 -30.57
CA ALA A 112 -43.50 31.34 -29.68
C ALA A 112 -44.79 31.28 -28.86
N ALA A 113 -45.90 30.89 -29.51
CA ALA A 113 -47.18 30.67 -28.83
C ALA A 113 -47.09 29.56 -27.78
N ALA A 114 -46.49 28.42 -28.13
CA ALA A 114 -46.28 27.32 -27.19
C ALA A 114 -45.38 27.72 -26.01
N ARG A 115 -44.29 28.47 -26.25
CA ARG A 115 -43.39 28.95 -25.18
C ARG A 115 -44.09 29.90 -24.21
N GLN A 116 -44.94 30.79 -24.70
CA GLN A 116 -45.66 31.73 -23.86
C GLN A 116 -46.75 31.03 -23.04
N ALA A 117 -47.54 30.14 -23.66
CA ALA A 117 -48.52 29.33 -22.94
C ALA A 117 -47.85 28.49 -21.83
N MET A 118 -46.70 27.88 -22.13
CA MET A 118 -45.93 27.13 -21.14
C MET A 118 -45.39 28.01 -20.00
N ALA A 119 -45.01 29.26 -20.27
CA ALA A 119 -44.54 30.19 -19.24
C ALA A 119 -45.67 30.57 -18.26
N GLU A 120 -46.89 30.74 -18.76
CA GLU A 120 -48.07 31.01 -17.92
C GLU A 120 -48.44 29.79 -17.08
N TRP A 121 -48.45 28.60 -17.68
CA TRP A 121 -48.78 27.36 -16.98
C TRP A 121 -47.70 26.89 -16.00
N SER A 122 -46.42 27.18 -16.26
CA SER A 122 -45.32 26.86 -15.34
C SER A 122 -45.54 27.43 -13.93
N ARG A 123 -46.13 28.62 -13.83
CA ARG A 123 -46.51 29.22 -12.53
C ARG A 123 -47.62 28.45 -11.82
N ILE A 124 -48.54 27.85 -12.59
CA ILE A 124 -49.68 27.08 -12.08
C ILE A 124 -49.22 25.67 -11.70
N PHE A 125 -48.51 24.97 -12.60
CA PHE A 125 -47.94 23.66 -12.33
C PHE A 125 -46.91 23.67 -11.21
N GLY A 126 -46.14 24.76 -11.07
CA GLY A 126 -45.23 24.95 -9.94
C GLY A 126 -45.90 25.06 -8.58
N SER A 127 -47.23 25.22 -8.53
CA SER A 127 -48.01 25.22 -7.28
C SER A 127 -48.64 23.86 -6.94
N LEU A 128 -48.54 22.87 -7.84
CA LEU A 128 -49.05 21.52 -7.60
C LEU A 128 -48.09 20.72 -6.69
N PRO A 129 -48.61 19.90 -5.75
CA PRO A 129 -47.79 18.99 -4.96
C PRO A 129 -46.96 18.03 -5.83
N SER A 130 -45.71 17.78 -5.43
CA SER A 130 -44.78 16.91 -6.16
C SER A 130 -45.10 15.42 -6.05
N ASP A 131 -45.94 15.02 -5.09
CA ASP A 131 -46.36 13.64 -4.82
C ASP A 131 -47.72 13.27 -5.47
N GLY A 132 -48.38 14.24 -6.10
CA GLY A 132 -49.57 14.06 -6.91
C GLY A 132 -49.26 13.43 -8.28
N GLN A 133 -50.27 12.86 -8.92
CA GLN A 133 -50.20 12.44 -10.32
C GLN A 133 -51.23 13.22 -11.14
N TYR A 134 -50.77 13.83 -12.23
CA TYR A 134 -51.57 14.69 -13.09
C TYR A 134 -51.38 14.25 -14.54
N GLU A 135 -52.48 14.16 -15.28
CA GLU A 135 -52.47 13.90 -16.72
C GLU A 135 -52.86 15.19 -17.44
N ALA A 136 -52.07 15.60 -18.44
CA ALA A 136 -52.30 16.83 -19.18
C ALA A 136 -52.40 16.55 -20.68
N HIS A 137 -53.44 17.08 -21.31
CA HIS A 137 -53.62 17.07 -22.76
C HIS A 137 -53.51 18.49 -23.29
N VAL A 138 -52.60 18.71 -24.24
CA VAL A 138 -52.39 20.01 -24.87
C VAL A 138 -52.92 19.97 -26.30
N SER A 139 -53.71 20.98 -26.67
CA SER A 139 -54.22 21.16 -28.03
C SER A 139 -53.87 22.56 -28.53
N MET A 140 -53.55 22.69 -29.82
CA MET A 140 -53.23 23.98 -30.43
C MET A 140 -53.95 24.12 -31.77
N VAL A 141 -54.55 25.29 -31.99
CA VAL A 141 -55.27 25.63 -33.23
C VAL A 141 -54.79 26.99 -33.72
N GLU A 142 -54.48 27.07 -35.02
CA GLU A 142 -54.11 28.32 -35.70
C GLU A 142 -55.34 29.00 -36.27
N GLU A 143 -55.54 30.29 -35.99
CA GLU A 143 -56.65 31.07 -36.52
C GLU A 143 -56.32 32.57 -36.60
N ASN A 144 -56.65 33.21 -37.73
CA ASN A 144 -56.62 34.67 -37.94
C ASN A 144 -55.37 35.41 -37.38
N GLY A 145 -54.17 34.91 -37.69
CA GLY A 145 -52.92 35.56 -37.34
C GLY A 145 -52.48 35.34 -35.89
N GLY A 146 -52.97 34.28 -35.24
CA GLY A 146 -52.56 33.83 -33.92
C GLY A 146 -52.84 32.34 -33.68
N TYR A 147 -52.50 31.87 -32.48
CA TYR A 147 -52.66 30.49 -32.03
C TYR A 147 -53.45 30.46 -30.73
N TYR A 148 -54.48 29.62 -30.67
CA TYR A 148 -55.12 29.22 -29.42
C TYR A 148 -54.44 27.95 -28.92
N VAL A 149 -53.91 27.99 -27.70
CA VAL A 149 -53.27 26.85 -27.04
C VAL A 149 -54.06 26.52 -25.79
N ALA A 150 -54.61 25.31 -25.73
CA ALA A 150 -55.40 24.82 -24.61
C ALA A 150 -54.64 23.71 -23.87
N VAL A 151 -54.74 23.69 -22.54
CA VAL A 151 -54.32 22.56 -21.71
C VAL A 151 -55.47 22.09 -20.83
N ASP A 152 -55.80 20.81 -20.92
CA ASP A 152 -56.72 20.13 -20.03
C ASP A 152 -55.92 19.26 -19.07
N VAL A 153 -56.11 19.44 -17.77
CA VAL A 153 -55.39 18.71 -16.72
C VAL A 153 -56.35 18.00 -15.80
N THR A 154 -56.11 16.70 -15.62
CA THR A 154 -56.85 15.82 -14.71
C THR A 154 -55.97 15.44 -13.54
N VAL A 155 -56.51 15.53 -12.32
CA VAL A 155 -55.86 14.99 -11.12
C VAL A 155 -56.12 13.49 -11.05
N VAL A 156 -55.14 12.69 -11.48
CA VAL A 156 -55.18 11.23 -11.45
C VAL A 156 -55.03 10.71 -10.02
N LYS A 157 -54.17 11.38 -9.23
CA LYS A 157 -53.99 11.15 -7.79
C LYS A 157 -53.75 12.47 -7.08
N ALA A 158 -54.55 12.76 -6.07
CA ALA A 158 -54.35 13.90 -5.17
C ALA A 158 -52.94 13.85 -4.54
N GLY A 159 -52.22 14.97 -4.58
CA GLY A 159 -51.02 15.16 -3.77
C GLY A 159 -51.36 15.79 -2.43
N ARG A 160 -50.52 15.60 -1.41
CA ARG A 160 -50.81 16.07 -0.05
C ARG A 160 -50.63 17.59 0.03
N SER A 161 -51.56 18.30 0.67
CA SER A 161 -51.38 19.71 0.98
C SER A 161 -50.29 19.85 2.05
N ASN A 162 -49.42 20.84 1.94
CA ASN A 162 -48.33 21.10 2.92
C ASN A 162 -48.84 21.59 4.29
N GLN A 163 -50.01 21.13 4.74
CA GLN A 163 -50.59 21.43 6.05
C GLN A 163 -51.05 20.22 6.85
N ASP A 164 -50.67 19.01 6.44
CA ASP A 164 -50.72 17.83 7.30
C ASP A 164 -49.29 17.36 7.56
N ASP A 165 -48.81 17.62 8.78
CA ASP A 165 -47.62 17.03 9.36
C ASP A 165 -47.83 15.49 9.47
N GLU A 166 -47.59 14.76 8.38
CA GLU A 166 -47.13 13.38 8.53
C GLU A 166 -45.64 13.47 8.88
N GLU A 167 -45.31 13.17 10.14
CA GLU A 167 -43.96 12.77 10.54
C GLU A 167 -43.43 11.80 9.49
N ASP A 168 -42.51 12.27 8.65
CA ASP A 168 -41.63 11.40 7.89
C ASP A 168 -41.05 10.45 8.95
N GLY A 169 -41.39 9.15 8.84
CA GLY A 169 -40.92 8.15 9.80
C GLY A 169 -39.42 8.32 10.00
N PRO A 170 -38.86 8.01 11.19
CA PRO A 170 -37.49 8.35 11.52
C PRO A 170 -36.55 7.97 10.38
N VAL A 171 -35.69 8.90 9.95
CA VAL A 171 -34.71 8.64 8.89
C VAL A 171 -33.82 7.49 9.35
N VAL A 172 -33.92 6.34 8.68
CA VAL A 172 -33.21 5.12 9.05
C VAL A 172 -32.11 4.81 8.06
N LEU A 173 -31.01 4.25 8.56
CA LEU A 173 -29.90 3.74 7.78
C LEU A 173 -30.35 2.54 6.93
N THR A 174 -30.25 2.65 5.60
CA THR A 174 -30.70 1.60 4.68
C THR A 174 -29.56 0.69 4.24
N GLU A 175 -28.41 1.26 3.89
CA GLU A 175 -27.22 0.54 3.45
C GLU A 175 -25.92 1.35 3.63
N ILE A 176 -24.78 0.69 3.45
CA ILE A 176 -23.49 1.35 3.29
C ILE A 176 -22.80 0.87 2.01
N SER A 177 -21.97 1.72 1.40
CA SER A 177 -21.07 1.36 0.31
C SER A 177 -19.63 1.71 0.64
N VAL A 178 -18.69 1.00 0.01
CA VAL A 178 -17.24 1.25 0.14
C VAL A 178 -16.71 1.65 -1.22
N SER A 179 -15.96 2.76 -1.25
CA SER A 179 -15.34 3.31 -2.45
C SER A 179 -13.98 3.93 -2.12
N GLY A 180 -13.34 4.57 -3.09
CA GLY A 180 -12.02 5.18 -2.96
C GLY A 180 -10.89 4.30 -3.49
N LYS A 181 -9.66 4.81 -3.40
CA LYS A 181 -8.44 4.08 -3.79
C LYS A 181 -7.72 3.66 -2.51
N PHE A 182 -7.84 2.40 -2.16
CA PHE A 182 -7.24 1.82 -0.97
C PHE A 182 -6.51 0.52 -1.30
N LYS A 183 -5.64 0.09 -0.39
CA LYS A 183 -4.82 -1.11 -0.54
C LYS A 183 -5.69 -2.37 -0.50
N ILE A 184 -5.52 -3.24 -1.50
CA ILE A 184 -6.26 -4.51 -1.64
C ILE A 184 -5.35 -5.75 -1.66
N GLU A 185 -4.04 -5.56 -1.63
CA GLU A 185 -3.05 -6.65 -1.59
C GLU A 185 -2.30 -6.58 -0.26
N TYR A 186 -2.25 -7.68 0.46
CA TYR A 186 -1.66 -7.80 1.79
C TYR A 186 -0.83 -9.08 1.89
N HIS A 187 -0.17 -9.23 3.03
CA HIS A 187 0.48 -10.47 3.44
C HIS A 187 -0.04 -10.93 4.79
N VAL A 188 0.12 -12.24 5.08
CA VAL A 188 -0.14 -12.79 6.41
C VAL A 188 0.60 -11.95 7.47
N GLY A 189 -0.08 -11.70 8.59
CA GLY A 189 0.39 -10.85 9.68
C GLY A 189 0.02 -9.37 9.54
N GLN A 190 -0.35 -8.88 8.35
CA GLN A 190 -0.68 -7.46 8.15
C GLN A 190 -2.07 -7.09 8.67
N THR A 191 -2.20 -5.86 9.18
CA THR A 191 -3.48 -5.24 9.51
C THR A 191 -4.09 -4.55 8.30
N PHE A 192 -5.42 -4.56 8.20
CA PHE A 192 -6.15 -3.89 7.12
C PHE A 192 -5.92 -2.37 7.17
N ASP A 193 -5.39 -1.81 6.08
CA ASP A 193 -5.13 -0.38 5.95
C ASP A 193 -6.38 0.35 5.44
N ARG A 194 -6.88 1.29 6.25
CA ARG A 194 -8.09 2.06 5.96
C ARG A 194 -7.79 3.34 5.15
N ASN A 195 -6.51 3.65 4.90
CA ASN A 195 -6.11 4.85 4.17
C ASN A 195 -6.65 4.84 2.74
N GLY A 196 -7.28 5.95 2.35
CA GLY A 196 -7.91 6.11 1.02
C GLY A 196 -9.27 5.42 0.86
N MET A 197 -9.75 4.70 1.88
CA MET A 197 -11.07 4.08 1.88
C MET A 197 -12.15 5.08 2.29
N VAL A 198 -13.25 5.11 1.54
CA VAL A 198 -14.41 5.98 1.77
C VAL A 198 -15.64 5.11 2.01
N VAL A 199 -16.25 5.26 3.18
CA VAL A 199 -17.50 4.57 3.55
C VAL A 199 -18.64 5.56 3.50
N THR A 200 -19.67 5.27 2.70
CA THR A 200 -20.85 6.12 2.51
C THR A 200 -22.08 5.41 3.06
N ALA A 201 -22.79 6.04 3.99
CA ALA A 201 -24.08 5.60 4.48
C ALA A 201 -25.22 6.22 3.66
N TYR A 202 -26.24 5.42 3.38
CA TYR A 202 -27.46 5.82 2.66
C TYR A 202 -28.68 5.65 3.56
N TYR A 203 -29.66 6.52 3.38
CA TYR A 203 -30.82 6.61 4.28
C TYR A 203 -32.15 6.51 3.52
N SER A 204 -33.23 6.24 4.26
CA SER A 204 -34.58 6.07 3.71
C SER A 204 -35.11 7.30 2.94
N ASN A 205 -34.64 8.49 3.31
CA ASN A 205 -34.99 9.76 2.66
C ASN A 205 -34.12 10.07 1.42
N SER A 206 -33.42 9.07 0.86
CA SER A 206 -32.52 9.19 -0.30
C SER A 206 -31.30 10.10 -0.09
N THR A 207 -31.03 10.54 1.14
CA THR A 207 -29.77 11.23 1.46
C THR A 207 -28.64 10.23 1.65
N SER A 208 -27.40 10.72 1.56
CA SER A 208 -26.22 9.94 1.90
C SER A 208 -25.16 10.80 2.59
N LYS A 209 -24.28 10.15 3.35
CA LYS A 209 -23.23 10.84 4.11
C LYS A 209 -21.99 9.95 4.17
N GLN A 210 -20.82 10.55 3.99
CA GLN A 210 -19.56 9.87 4.33
C GLN A 210 -19.47 9.71 5.85
N VAL A 211 -19.30 8.47 6.30
CA VAL A 211 -19.29 8.13 7.72
C VAL A 211 -17.90 7.75 8.21
N THR A 212 -17.64 8.11 9.45
CA THR A 212 -16.50 7.67 10.25
C THR A 212 -17.04 6.83 11.43
N GLY A 213 -16.21 6.01 12.08
CA GLY A 213 -16.67 5.17 13.19
C GLY A 213 -17.25 3.81 12.80
N TYR A 214 -16.99 3.35 11.58
CA TYR A 214 -17.22 1.95 11.20
C TYR A 214 -16.13 1.03 11.79
N THR A 215 -16.47 -0.26 11.89
CA THR A 215 -15.53 -1.34 12.25
C THR A 215 -15.20 -2.18 11.02
N VAL A 216 -14.08 -2.91 11.06
CA VAL A 216 -13.66 -3.84 10.00
C VAL A 216 -13.35 -5.21 10.59
N SER A 217 -13.69 -6.28 9.89
CA SER A 217 -13.38 -7.66 10.30
C SER A 217 -13.06 -8.55 9.09
N PRO A 218 -11.93 -9.28 9.08
CA PRO A 218 -10.90 -9.28 10.12
C PRO A 218 -10.06 -7.99 10.12
N GLU A 219 -9.55 -7.57 11.28
CA GLU A 219 -8.62 -6.43 11.37
C GLU A 219 -7.18 -6.79 10.98
N LYS A 220 -6.82 -8.08 11.11
CA LYS A 220 -5.50 -8.64 10.80
C LYS A 220 -5.67 -9.93 10.01
N PHE A 221 -4.80 -10.14 9.01
CA PHE A 221 -4.85 -11.31 8.15
C PHE A 221 -3.96 -12.43 8.70
N GLU A 222 -4.55 -13.57 9.04
CA GLU A 222 -3.81 -14.72 9.60
C GLU A 222 -3.63 -15.87 8.58
N THR A 223 -4.26 -15.78 7.41
CA THR A 223 -4.21 -16.82 6.37
C THR A 223 -4.03 -16.21 4.99
N GLU A 224 -3.45 -16.98 4.07
CA GLU A 224 -3.32 -16.60 2.66
C GLU A 224 -4.66 -16.73 1.91
N GLY A 225 -4.70 -16.12 0.73
CA GLY A 225 -5.78 -16.26 -0.24
C GLY A 225 -6.67 -15.03 -0.34
N SER A 226 -7.85 -15.24 -0.93
CA SER A 226 -8.83 -14.18 -1.10
C SER A 226 -9.66 -14.04 0.18
N ILE A 227 -9.48 -12.93 0.89
CA ILE A 227 -10.16 -12.67 2.17
C ILE A 227 -11.21 -11.60 1.99
N THR A 228 -12.42 -11.88 2.47
CA THR A 228 -13.50 -10.89 2.55
C THR A 228 -13.38 -10.10 3.84
N VAL A 229 -13.12 -8.80 3.73
CA VAL A 229 -13.18 -7.85 4.84
C VAL A 229 -14.58 -7.27 4.90
N THR A 230 -15.24 -7.46 6.04
CA THR A 230 -16.56 -6.90 6.33
C THR A 230 -16.41 -5.57 7.05
N ILE A 231 -16.92 -4.50 6.43
CA ILE A 231 -17.04 -3.18 7.01
C ILE A 231 -18.42 -3.10 7.64
N THR A 232 -18.52 -2.73 8.92
CA THR A 232 -19.80 -2.57 9.62
C THR A 232 -19.93 -1.16 10.15
N TYR A 233 -21.01 -0.48 9.77
CA TYR A 233 -21.41 0.81 10.33
C TYR A 233 -22.74 0.64 11.05
N GLU A 234 -22.85 1.16 12.26
CA GLU A 234 -24.05 1.07 13.08
C GLU A 234 -24.52 2.48 13.46
N GLU A 235 -25.78 2.76 13.20
CA GLU A 235 -26.45 3.98 13.60
C GLU A 235 -27.80 3.65 14.22
N SER A 236 -28.10 4.21 15.40
CA SER A 236 -29.34 3.97 16.14
C SER A 236 -29.64 2.47 16.40
N ASN A 237 -28.60 1.68 16.70
CA ASN A 237 -28.66 0.21 16.88
C ASN A 237 -29.04 -0.58 15.62
N ILE A 238 -28.90 0.01 14.43
CA ILE A 238 -29.14 -0.66 13.14
C ILE A 238 -27.78 -0.85 12.45
N PRO A 239 -27.19 -2.06 12.48
CA PRO A 239 -25.94 -2.31 11.78
C PRO A 239 -26.19 -2.54 10.28
N LYS A 240 -25.33 -1.96 9.44
CA LYS A 240 -25.23 -2.26 8.01
C LYS A 240 -23.81 -2.62 7.65
N THR A 241 -23.70 -3.56 6.72
CA THR A 241 -22.42 -4.12 6.31
C THR A 241 -22.19 -3.94 4.82
N ALA A 242 -20.95 -3.65 4.45
CA ALA A 242 -20.44 -3.79 3.09
C ALA A 242 -19.18 -4.66 3.14
N THR A 243 -18.83 -5.27 2.01
CA THR A 243 -17.67 -6.16 1.95
C THR A 243 -16.70 -5.71 0.86
N VAL A 244 -15.42 -5.81 1.15
CA VAL A 244 -14.35 -5.70 0.15
C VAL A 244 -13.54 -6.99 0.16
N THR A 245 -13.10 -7.43 -1.00
CA THR A 245 -12.23 -8.60 -1.12
C THR A 245 -10.80 -8.13 -1.29
N VAL A 246 -9.90 -8.68 -0.48
CA VAL A 246 -8.46 -8.47 -0.56
C VAL A 246 -7.74 -9.76 -0.91
N THR A 247 -6.54 -9.64 -1.46
CA THR A 247 -5.64 -10.77 -1.72
C THR A 247 -4.54 -10.76 -0.68
N VAL A 248 -4.37 -11.88 0.04
CA VAL A 248 -3.34 -12.05 1.06
C VAL A 248 -2.32 -13.07 0.59
N GLY A 249 -1.08 -12.62 0.37
CA GLY A 249 0.06 -13.49 0.08
C GLY A 249 0.74 -14.05 1.34
N PRO A 250 1.77 -14.89 1.18
CA PRO A 250 2.54 -15.45 2.29
C PRO A 250 3.19 -14.36 3.13
N ASP A 251 3.48 -14.66 4.40
CA ASP A 251 4.24 -13.76 5.27
C ASP A 251 5.62 -13.48 4.66
N PRO A 252 5.96 -12.21 4.34
CA PRO A 252 7.22 -11.86 3.71
C PRO A 252 8.41 -12.00 4.66
N GLY A 253 8.20 -12.11 5.97
CA GLY A 253 9.28 -12.25 6.94
C GLY A 253 9.95 -10.97 7.40
N TYR A 254 9.38 -9.82 7.02
CA TYR A 254 9.89 -8.51 7.40
C TYR A 254 8.78 -7.46 7.48
N THR A 255 9.08 -6.36 8.17
CA THR A 255 8.39 -5.08 8.03
C THR A 255 9.36 -4.02 7.54
N THR A 256 8.86 -2.94 6.95
CA THR A 256 9.70 -1.84 6.45
C THR A 256 9.45 -0.54 7.21
N THR A 257 10.50 0.28 7.32
CA THR A 257 10.39 1.69 7.72
C THR A 257 10.51 2.56 6.48
N THR A 258 9.76 3.67 6.44
CA THR A 258 9.82 4.63 5.33
C THR A 258 10.17 6.04 5.80
N ASP A 259 10.75 6.84 4.91
CA ASP A 259 10.88 8.28 5.12
C ASP A 259 9.54 9.02 4.92
N SER A 260 9.55 10.34 5.09
CA SER A 260 8.38 11.21 4.87
C SER A 260 7.86 11.22 3.43
N GLN A 261 8.64 10.74 2.48
CA GLN A 261 8.29 10.65 1.06
C GLN A 261 7.79 9.24 0.70
N GLY A 262 7.75 8.31 1.66
CA GLY A 262 7.32 6.93 1.47
C GLY A 262 8.40 5.99 0.92
N ASN A 263 9.66 6.43 0.82
CA ASN A 263 10.75 5.55 0.40
C ASN A 263 11.17 4.64 1.55
N ILE A 264 11.40 3.36 1.26
CA ILE A 264 11.89 2.41 2.26
C ILE A 264 13.31 2.80 2.69
N THR A 265 13.51 2.94 3.99
CA THR A 265 14.79 3.29 4.63
C THR A 265 15.40 2.13 5.42
N GLY A 266 14.59 1.12 5.75
CA GLY A 266 15.07 -0.03 6.52
C GLY A 266 14.08 -1.19 6.58
N TYR A 267 14.60 -2.34 7.00
CA TYR A 267 13.89 -3.59 7.18
C TYR A 267 14.01 -4.05 8.63
N SER A 268 12.93 -4.57 9.19
CA SER A 268 12.92 -5.34 10.44
C SER A 268 12.62 -6.79 10.09
N VAL A 269 13.61 -7.68 10.21
CA VAL A 269 13.60 -9.04 9.65
C VAL A 269 13.48 -10.08 10.76
N TYR A 270 12.58 -11.05 10.59
CA TYR A 270 12.34 -12.12 11.57
C TYR A 270 12.33 -13.55 11.00
N ASN A 271 12.57 -13.74 9.69
CA ASN A 271 12.76 -15.08 9.13
C ASN A 271 13.75 -15.08 7.94
N GLU A 272 13.99 -16.26 7.35
CA GLU A 272 14.90 -16.43 6.21
C GLU A 272 14.44 -15.65 4.96
N ASP A 273 13.15 -15.70 4.62
CA ASP A 273 12.60 -15.02 3.43
C ASP A 273 12.81 -13.52 3.53
N GLY A 274 12.58 -12.93 4.70
CA GLY A 274 12.79 -11.51 4.91
C GLY A 274 14.28 -11.11 4.87
N LEU A 275 15.18 -11.98 5.31
CA LEU A 275 16.62 -11.72 5.22
C LEU A 275 17.08 -11.75 3.76
N ARG A 276 16.55 -12.68 2.95
CA ARG A 276 16.83 -12.77 1.52
C ARG A 276 16.24 -11.58 0.76
N ALA A 277 15.01 -11.18 1.07
CA ALA A 277 14.37 -10.00 0.48
C ALA A 277 15.16 -8.73 0.78
N TRP A 278 15.59 -8.53 2.03
CA TRP A 278 16.44 -7.39 2.37
C TRP A 278 17.80 -7.45 1.67
N ALA A 279 18.46 -8.62 1.60
CA ALA A 279 19.76 -8.76 0.96
C ALA A 279 19.71 -8.43 -0.56
N GLU A 280 18.64 -8.83 -1.23
CA GLU A 280 18.38 -8.45 -2.62
C GLU A 280 18.16 -6.93 -2.75
N ALA A 281 17.33 -6.34 -1.88
CA ALA A 281 17.10 -4.90 -1.87
C ALA A 281 18.38 -4.10 -1.59
N ALA A 282 19.22 -4.56 -0.65
CA ALA A 282 20.50 -3.94 -0.29
C ALA A 282 21.54 -4.03 -1.42
N THR A 283 21.41 -5.02 -2.32
CA THR A 283 22.24 -5.09 -3.52
C THR A 283 21.96 -3.92 -4.46
N ASN A 284 20.70 -3.48 -4.56
CA ASN A 284 20.27 -2.36 -5.40
C ASN A 284 20.39 -1.00 -4.69
N ASN A 285 20.17 -0.94 -3.38
CA ASN A 285 20.34 0.24 -2.55
C ASN A 285 21.24 -0.07 -1.34
N PRO A 286 22.55 0.23 -1.42
CA PRO A 286 23.51 -0.17 -0.40
C PRO A 286 23.31 0.53 0.96
N TYR A 287 22.45 1.55 1.04
CA TYR A 287 22.16 2.29 2.27
C TYR A 287 20.96 1.76 3.05
N LEU A 288 20.28 0.70 2.57
CA LEU A 288 19.13 0.12 3.25
C LEU A 288 19.53 -0.54 4.56
N ASN A 289 19.01 -0.01 5.67
CA ASN A 289 19.28 -0.58 6.98
C ASN A 289 18.51 -1.89 7.19
N CYS A 290 19.04 -2.77 8.04
CA CYS A 290 18.36 -3.96 8.51
C CYS A 290 18.54 -4.11 10.01
N THR A 291 17.47 -4.50 10.68
CA THR A 291 17.50 -4.90 12.09
C THR A 291 16.86 -6.26 12.22
N LEU A 292 17.54 -7.22 12.84
CA LEU A 292 16.95 -8.50 13.16
C LEU A 292 16.00 -8.35 14.36
N THR A 293 14.78 -8.85 14.23
CA THR A 293 13.80 -8.90 15.33
C THR A 293 13.63 -10.31 15.88
N ASP A 294 14.06 -11.33 15.13
CA ASP A 294 14.16 -12.71 15.60
C ASP A 294 15.44 -13.39 15.10
N ASN A 295 15.73 -14.57 15.64
CA ASN A 295 16.82 -15.42 15.18
C ASN A 295 16.45 -16.07 13.85
N ILE A 296 17.43 -16.23 12.96
CA ILE A 296 17.20 -16.70 11.60
C ILE A 296 17.98 -17.98 11.36
N THR A 297 17.31 -19.00 10.83
CA THR A 297 17.96 -20.22 10.34
C THR A 297 17.88 -20.24 8.83
N LEU A 298 19.03 -20.23 8.17
CA LEU A 298 19.13 -20.39 6.73
C LEU A 298 19.04 -21.89 6.38
N THR A 299 18.18 -22.22 5.43
CA THR A 299 17.94 -23.61 5.00
C THR A 299 18.62 -23.97 3.68
N SER A 300 19.10 -22.96 2.95
CA SER A 300 19.81 -23.12 1.68
C SER A 300 21.04 -22.23 1.61
N ASP A 301 21.92 -22.51 0.64
CA ASP A 301 23.16 -21.76 0.44
C ASP A 301 22.90 -20.24 0.33
N TRP A 302 23.83 -19.48 0.90
CA TRP A 302 23.81 -18.04 0.93
C TRP A 302 24.66 -17.47 -0.20
N THR A 303 24.07 -16.57 -0.99
CA THR A 303 24.81 -15.75 -1.94
C THR A 303 25.24 -14.47 -1.23
N PRO A 304 26.55 -14.17 -1.11
CA PRO A 304 27.02 -12.94 -0.49
C PRO A 304 26.35 -11.70 -1.09
N ILE A 305 26.05 -10.71 -0.24
CA ILE A 305 25.60 -9.38 -0.70
C ILE A 305 26.75 -8.77 -1.48
N SER A 306 26.59 -8.71 -2.80
CA SER A 306 27.69 -8.51 -3.75
C SER A 306 28.06 -7.03 -3.96
N SER A 307 27.13 -6.12 -3.70
CA SER A 307 27.41 -4.68 -3.67
C SER A 307 28.20 -4.30 -2.41
N THR A 308 28.83 -3.13 -2.42
CA THR A 308 29.43 -2.58 -1.20
C THR A 308 28.32 -2.08 -0.30
N PHE A 309 28.07 -2.77 0.82
CA PHE A 309 27.04 -2.39 1.77
C PHE A 309 27.47 -1.18 2.61
N ALA A 310 26.69 -0.11 2.55
CA ALA A 310 26.97 1.19 3.18
C ALA A 310 25.99 1.58 4.30
N GLY A 311 24.90 0.83 4.47
CA GLY A 311 23.91 1.00 5.54
C GLY A 311 24.36 0.40 6.87
N THR A 312 23.39 0.22 7.77
CA THR A 312 23.57 -0.45 9.06
C THR A 312 22.84 -1.79 9.05
N PHE A 313 23.56 -2.87 9.35
CA PHE A 313 22.98 -4.16 9.71
C PHE A 313 23.13 -4.36 11.21
N ASP A 314 22.02 -4.30 11.92
CA ASP A 314 21.94 -4.47 13.36
C ASP A 314 21.38 -5.87 13.66
N GLY A 315 22.24 -6.78 14.10
CA GLY A 315 21.84 -8.10 14.55
C GLY A 315 20.97 -8.06 15.80
N ASN A 316 20.97 -6.94 16.56
CA ASN A 316 20.15 -6.75 17.74
C ASN A 316 20.26 -7.91 18.76
N ASN A 317 21.47 -8.43 18.91
CA ASN A 317 21.83 -9.61 19.71
C ASN A 317 21.09 -10.90 19.31
N LYS A 318 20.65 -10.99 18.05
CA LYS A 318 20.10 -12.20 17.44
C LYS A 318 21.20 -12.97 16.70
N TYR A 319 20.90 -14.22 16.41
CA TYR A 319 21.78 -15.07 15.62
C TYR A 319 21.23 -15.38 14.23
N ILE A 320 22.15 -15.60 13.30
CA ILE A 320 21.91 -16.29 12.04
C ILE A 320 22.66 -17.63 12.10
N SER A 321 21.96 -18.73 11.89
CA SER A 321 22.54 -20.08 11.79
C SER A 321 22.35 -20.67 10.39
N GLY A 322 23.15 -21.68 10.05
CA GLY A 322 23.05 -22.37 8.75
C GLY A 322 23.65 -21.58 7.59
N LEU A 323 24.48 -20.56 7.87
CA LEU A 323 25.17 -19.79 6.83
C LEU A 323 26.16 -20.68 6.09
N LYS A 324 25.74 -21.14 4.91
CA LYS A 324 26.55 -21.94 3.99
C LYS A 324 26.94 -21.12 2.78
N ILE A 325 28.24 -21.04 2.50
CA ILE A 325 28.75 -20.38 1.30
C ILE A 325 29.67 -21.35 0.60
N ARG A 326 29.41 -21.62 -0.69
CA ARG A 326 30.19 -22.50 -1.55
C ARG A 326 30.57 -21.79 -2.84
N ASN A 327 31.80 -22.01 -3.30
CA ASN A 327 32.27 -21.70 -4.65
C ASN A 327 31.68 -20.43 -5.27
N THR A 328 32.00 -19.27 -4.67
CA THR A 328 31.50 -17.99 -5.17
C THR A 328 32.21 -17.54 -6.44
N ASP A 329 31.50 -16.96 -7.40
CA ASP A 329 32.08 -16.37 -8.61
C ASP A 329 32.91 -15.09 -8.33
N GLY A 330 32.75 -14.50 -7.14
CA GLY A 330 33.33 -13.22 -6.76
C GLY A 330 34.55 -13.32 -5.84
N ASN A 331 35.42 -12.30 -5.86
CA ASN A 331 36.68 -12.24 -5.10
C ASN A 331 36.53 -12.04 -3.56
N LYS A 332 35.30 -12.04 -3.03
CA LYS A 332 35.04 -11.79 -1.62
C LYS A 332 33.90 -12.68 -1.16
N ALA A 333 34.01 -13.26 0.02
CA ALA A 333 32.98 -14.16 0.55
C ALA A 333 32.75 -13.91 2.04
N GLY A 334 31.48 -13.96 2.42
CA GLY A 334 30.93 -13.72 3.74
C GLY A 334 29.43 -13.46 3.62
N LEU A 335 28.74 -13.22 4.74
CA LEU A 335 27.37 -12.67 4.70
C LEU A 335 27.32 -11.46 3.76
N PHE A 336 28.34 -10.60 3.88
CA PHE A 336 28.64 -9.51 2.97
C PHE A 336 29.90 -9.80 2.14
N ALA A 337 29.85 -9.52 0.83
CA ALA A 337 31.08 -9.49 0.04
C ALA A 337 31.95 -8.30 0.49
N GLN A 338 31.36 -7.11 0.64
CA GLN A 338 32.06 -5.93 1.13
C GLN A 338 31.19 -5.02 1.99
N ILE A 339 31.79 -4.48 3.06
CA ILE A 339 31.17 -3.48 3.95
C ILE A 339 31.95 -2.17 3.87
N SER A 340 31.25 -1.05 3.70
CA SER A 340 31.71 0.30 4.04
C SER A 340 30.85 0.97 5.13
N GLY A 341 29.67 0.40 5.42
CA GLY A 341 28.76 0.82 6.48
C GLY A 341 29.08 0.19 7.84
N THR A 342 28.04 -0.19 8.57
CA THR A 342 28.16 -0.80 9.91
C THR A 342 27.45 -2.15 9.97
N VAL A 343 28.11 -3.16 10.55
CA VAL A 343 27.48 -4.42 10.98
C VAL A 343 27.75 -4.58 12.46
N LYS A 344 26.70 -4.77 13.26
CA LYS A 344 26.84 -4.87 14.71
C LYS A 344 25.90 -5.85 15.39
N ASP A 345 26.27 -6.26 16.59
CA ASP A 345 25.41 -7.00 17.53
C ASP A 345 24.84 -8.29 16.92
N LEU A 346 25.66 -9.03 16.19
CA LEU A 346 25.27 -10.19 15.38
C LEU A 346 26.07 -11.43 15.76
N GLU A 347 25.37 -12.54 15.99
CA GLU A 347 26.00 -13.85 16.11
C GLU A 347 25.78 -14.68 14.83
N LEU A 348 26.86 -15.19 14.23
CA LEU A 348 26.83 -16.18 13.16
C LEU A 348 27.16 -17.55 13.75
N ARG A 349 26.15 -18.41 13.90
CA ARG A 349 26.27 -19.73 14.51
C ARG A 349 26.47 -20.82 13.46
N ASP A 350 27.40 -21.73 13.74
CA ASP A 350 27.63 -22.93 12.94
C ASP A 350 27.77 -22.61 11.45
N VAL A 351 28.54 -21.56 11.13
CA VAL A 351 28.82 -21.20 9.74
C VAL A 351 29.60 -22.32 9.08
N ASP A 352 29.37 -22.49 7.79
CA ASP A 352 30.07 -23.48 7.00
C ASP A 352 30.43 -22.83 5.67
N ILE A 353 31.60 -22.21 5.63
CA ILE A 353 32.08 -21.43 4.49
C ILE A 353 33.25 -22.17 3.88
N GLU A 354 33.13 -22.52 2.60
CA GLU A 354 34.19 -23.18 1.84
C GLU A 354 34.28 -22.55 0.44
N VAL A 355 35.39 -21.85 0.20
CA VAL A 355 35.59 -21.10 -1.05
C VAL A 355 36.90 -21.50 -1.69
N SER A 356 36.84 -22.12 -2.86
CA SER A 356 38.01 -22.51 -3.66
C SER A 356 38.10 -21.72 -4.95
N VAL A 357 39.20 -21.01 -5.20
CA VAL A 357 39.40 -20.20 -6.43
C VAL A 357 40.85 -19.94 -6.82
N ASN A 358 41.02 -19.45 -8.05
CA ASN A 358 42.33 -19.25 -8.66
C ASN A 358 43.06 -17.97 -8.25
N ARG A 359 42.41 -16.85 -7.86
CA ARG A 359 43.12 -15.60 -7.47
C ARG A 359 42.38 -14.70 -6.46
N GLY A 360 43.15 -14.10 -5.54
CA GLY A 360 42.88 -12.78 -4.94
C GLY A 360 41.65 -12.65 -4.03
N LYS A 361 41.37 -13.65 -3.20
CA LYS A 361 40.17 -13.67 -2.36
C LYS A 361 40.37 -13.27 -0.91
N TYR A 362 39.33 -12.60 -0.40
CA TYR A 362 39.12 -12.38 1.02
C TYR A 362 37.89 -13.16 1.47
N VAL A 363 38.06 -14.02 2.46
CA VAL A 363 36.99 -14.86 3.00
C VAL A 363 36.85 -14.59 4.49
N GLY A 364 35.66 -14.22 4.94
CA GLY A 364 35.34 -14.14 6.37
C GLY A 364 33.84 -14.27 6.59
N ALA A 365 33.42 -14.76 7.76
CA ALA A 365 32.01 -15.09 7.97
C ALA A 365 31.09 -13.88 7.89
N VAL A 366 31.46 -12.78 8.55
CA VAL A 366 30.69 -11.52 8.47
C VAL A 366 30.97 -10.86 7.13
N ALA A 367 32.24 -10.69 6.76
CA ALA A 367 32.59 -10.06 5.50
C ALA A 367 33.84 -10.62 4.84
N GLY A 368 33.80 -10.66 3.51
CA GLY A 368 35.01 -10.84 2.73
C GLY A 368 35.95 -9.66 2.95
N TYR A 369 35.49 -8.43 2.68
CA TYR A 369 36.31 -7.23 2.83
C TYR A 369 35.59 -6.11 3.57
N SER A 370 36.30 -5.35 4.40
CA SER A 370 35.72 -4.20 5.10
C SER A 370 36.55 -2.93 4.94
N THR A 371 35.86 -1.82 4.72
CA THR A 371 36.35 -0.45 4.95
C THR A 371 35.46 0.31 5.94
N GLY A 372 34.49 -0.38 6.54
CA GLY A 372 33.50 0.18 7.46
C GLY A 372 33.76 -0.22 8.91
N THR A 373 32.69 -0.33 9.69
CA THR A 373 32.73 -0.77 11.10
C THR A 373 32.05 -2.13 11.24
N ILE A 374 32.73 -3.06 11.90
CA ILE A 374 32.17 -4.35 12.32
C ILE A 374 32.38 -4.42 13.83
N GLU A 375 31.28 -4.43 14.58
CA GLU A 375 31.30 -4.31 16.05
C GLU A 375 30.50 -5.44 16.69
N ASN A 376 30.97 -6.01 17.80
CA ASN A 376 30.21 -7.00 18.58
C ASN A 376 29.65 -8.17 17.72
N CYS A 377 30.47 -8.67 16.79
CA CYS A 377 30.09 -9.81 15.97
C CYS A 377 30.76 -11.08 16.47
N VAL A 378 29.99 -12.15 16.64
CA VAL A 378 30.44 -13.43 17.18
C VAL A 378 30.30 -14.51 16.12
N VAL A 379 31.33 -15.32 15.89
CA VAL A 379 31.33 -16.36 14.84
C VAL A 379 31.70 -17.73 15.42
N SER A 380 30.97 -18.77 15.01
CA SER A 380 31.31 -20.18 15.26
C SER A 380 31.12 -21.01 13.99
N GLY A 381 31.71 -22.22 13.95
CA GLY A 381 31.65 -23.12 12.79
C GLY A 381 32.99 -23.26 12.06
N THR A 382 32.99 -23.22 10.73
CA THR A 382 34.18 -23.43 9.90
C THR A 382 34.27 -22.41 8.77
N VAL A 383 35.44 -21.79 8.62
CA VAL A 383 35.74 -20.85 7.53
C VAL A 383 36.98 -21.36 6.80
N THR A 384 36.77 -21.94 5.62
CA THR A 384 37.80 -22.52 4.78
C THR A 384 37.92 -21.75 3.49
N GLY A 385 39.15 -21.37 3.18
CA GLY A 385 39.49 -20.76 1.93
C GLY A 385 40.63 -21.50 1.25
N ASN A 386 40.42 -21.90 -0.01
CA ASN A 386 41.44 -22.50 -0.86
C ASN A 386 41.77 -21.57 -2.04
N GLY A 387 43.04 -21.16 -2.12
CA GLY A 387 43.48 -20.13 -3.06
C GLY A 387 44.72 -20.53 -3.84
N GLN A 388 44.61 -20.69 -5.16
CA GLN A 388 45.77 -21.01 -6.01
C GLN A 388 46.61 -19.77 -6.41
N GLY A 389 46.17 -18.57 -6.00
CA GLY A 389 46.83 -17.30 -6.31
C GLY A 389 47.46 -16.61 -5.10
N LEU A 390 48.38 -15.68 -5.34
CA LEU A 390 49.04 -14.90 -4.29
C LEU A 390 48.06 -13.97 -3.56
N GLY A 391 48.23 -13.81 -2.25
CA GLY A 391 47.54 -12.81 -1.45
C GLY A 391 46.14 -13.20 -0.97
N PHE A 392 45.86 -14.49 -0.86
CA PHE A 392 44.60 -15.02 -0.34
C PHE A 392 44.51 -14.78 1.17
N SER A 393 43.35 -14.33 1.66
CA SER A 393 43.16 -14.00 3.08
C SER A 393 41.88 -14.63 3.63
N VAL A 394 42.01 -15.31 4.76
CA VAL A 394 40.89 -15.93 5.49
C VAL A 394 40.89 -15.39 6.91
N GLY A 395 39.77 -14.81 7.33
CA GLY A 395 39.53 -14.45 8.72
C GLY A 395 38.30 -15.18 9.23
N GLY A 396 38.24 -15.54 10.51
CA GLY A 396 36.99 -16.05 11.08
C GLY A 396 35.85 -15.04 10.95
N VAL A 397 36.13 -13.76 11.15
CA VAL A 397 35.14 -12.67 11.04
C VAL A 397 35.27 -11.92 9.70
N VAL A 398 36.49 -11.46 9.37
CA VAL A 398 36.76 -10.60 8.20
C VAL A 398 37.93 -11.13 7.38
N GLY A 399 37.76 -11.35 6.08
CA GLY A 399 38.87 -11.77 5.23
C GLY A 399 39.98 -10.72 5.11
N GLY A 400 39.63 -9.46 4.85
CA GLY A 400 40.59 -8.36 4.85
C GLY A 400 39.97 -7.00 5.16
N SER A 401 40.80 -6.07 5.63
CA SER A 401 40.39 -4.73 6.03
C SER A 401 41.28 -3.63 5.45
N SER A 402 40.68 -2.47 5.19
CA SER A 402 41.39 -1.24 4.83
C SER A 402 40.68 -0.01 5.39
N LYS A 403 41.37 0.78 6.23
CA LYS A 403 40.77 1.88 7.02
C LYS A 403 39.53 1.46 7.82
N ALA A 404 39.38 0.17 8.11
CA ALA A 404 38.20 -0.36 8.79
C ALA A 404 38.38 -0.38 10.31
N LYS A 405 37.27 -0.51 11.01
CA LYS A 405 37.21 -0.72 12.46
C LYS A 405 36.57 -2.07 12.76
N ILE A 406 37.33 -2.99 13.34
CA ILE A 406 36.86 -4.30 13.77
C ILE A 406 37.00 -4.31 15.29
N ILE A 407 35.86 -4.19 15.99
CA ILE A 407 35.82 -3.87 17.42
C ILE A 407 35.00 -4.91 18.17
N GLY A 408 35.54 -5.47 19.25
CA GLY A 408 34.78 -6.36 20.14
C GLY A 408 34.23 -7.61 19.45
N CYS A 409 34.86 -8.04 18.36
CA CYS A 409 34.43 -9.22 17.62
C CYS A 409 35.12 -10.47 18.17
N SER A 410 34.43 -11.61 18.12
CA SER A 410 35.00 -12.87 18.56
C SER A 410 34.72 -14.02 17.62
N SER A 411 35.57 -15.04 17.69
CA SER A 411 35.44 -16.24 16.89
C SER A 411 35.84 -17.49 17.68
N THR A 412 35.07 -18.55 17.49
CA THR A 412 35.42 -19.92 17.90
C THR A 412 35.52 -20.85 16.69
N ALA A 413 35.39 -20.30 15.48
CA ALA A 413 35.40 -21.09 14.26
C ALA A 413 36.77 -21.73 13.99
N SER A 414 36.80 -22.88 13.33
CA SER A 414 38.05 -23.37 12.71
C SER A 414 38.30 -22.57 11.45
N VAL A 415 39.50 -22.01 11.29
CA VAL A 415 39.85 -21.14 10.16
C VAL A 415 41.00 -21.76 9.38
N THR A 416 40.75 -22.11 8.12
CA THR A 416 41.72 -22.81 7.27
C THR A 416 42.03 -22.00 6.03
N GLY A 417 43.32 -21.73 5.79
CA GLY A 417 43.83 -21.21 4.53
C GLY A 417 44.69 -22.26 3.81
N ASP A 418 44.14 -22.84 2.75
CA ASP A 418 44.75 -23.90 1.95
C ASP A 418 45.14 -23.37 0.55
N GLY A 419 46.25 -22.63 0.45
CA GLY A 419 46.60 -21.96 -0.81
C GLY A 419 48.03 -21.46 -0.91
N GLN A 420 48.48 -21.09 -2.12
CA GLN A 420 49.87 -20.71 -2.40
C GLN A 420 50.40 -19.53 -1.56
N ALA A 421 49.55 -18.65 -1.01
CA ALA A 421 49.97 -17.60 -0.08
C ALA A 421 48.80 -17.15 0.81
N GLY A 422 48.51 -17.95 1.84
CA GLY A 422 47.41 -17.74 2.77
C GLY A 422 47.77 -16.82 3.93
N ARG A 423 46.95 -15.79 4.17
CA ARG A 423 46.94 -14.98 5.39
C ARG A 423 45.74 -15.45 6.21
N VAL A 424 45.97 -16.12 7.33
CA VAL A 424 44.92 -16.80 8.09
C VAL A 424 44.87 -16.19 9.49
N GLY A 425 43.73 -15.61 9.84
CA GLY A 425 43.51 -15.02 11.16
C GLY A 425 42.25 -15.54 11.83
N GLY A 426 42.27 -15.75 13.14
CA GLY A 426 41.05 -16.10 13.88
C GLY A 426 39.96 -15.04 13.75
N ILE A 427 40.34 -13.76 13.63
CA ILE A 427 39.43 -12.63 13.43
C ILE A 427 39.60 -12.03 12.05
N VAL A 428 40.80 -11.56 11.71
CA VAL A 428 41.08 -10.86 10.45
C VAL A 428 42.19 -11.56 9.66
N GLY A 429 41.94 -11.92 8.41
CA GLY A 429 42.98 -12.50 7.56
C GLY A 429 44.10 -11.49 7.27
N SER A 430 43.76 -10.32 6.71
CA SER A 430 44.72 -9.27 6.35
C SER A 430 44.25 -7.89 6.82
N ASN A 431 44.94 -7.33 7.82
CA ASN A 431 44.69 -6.01 8.38
C ASN A 431 45.59 -4.95 7.73
N MET A 432 45.04 -4.00 6.97
CA MET A 432 45.85 -3.12 6.11
C MET A 432 45.42 -1.64 6.16
N SER A 433 46.31 -0.77 5.70
CA SER A 433 46.01 0.64 5.40
C SER A 433 45.36 1.39 6.56
N SER A 434 46.02 1.40 7.74
CA SER A 434 45.54 2.09 8.93
C SER A 434 44.16 1.59 9.43
N SER A 435 43.96 0.27 9.35
CA SER A 435 42.81 -0.39 9.99
C SER A 435 43.06 -0.64 11.47
N TYR A 436 41.98 -0.86 12.21
CA TYR A 436 41.97 -1.07 13.65
C TYR A 436 41.30 -2.41 13.98
N VAL A 437 42.02 -3.28 14.70
CA VAL A 437 41.46 -4.48 15.33
C VAL A 437 41.58 -4.30 16.83
N ILE A 438 40.44 -4.17 17.52
CA ILE A 438 40.40 -3.70 18.91
C ILE A 438 39.49 -4.58 19.75
N ALA A 439 39.93 -5.00 20.93
CA ALA A 439 39.13 -5.79 21.86
C ALA A 439 38.59 -7.10 21.24
N CYS A 440 39.28 -7.65 20.24
CA CYS A 440 38.84 -8.84 19.52
C CYS A 440 39.54 -10.09 20.04
N TYR A 441 38.85 -11.24 19.98
CA TYR A 441 39.44 -12.47 20.50
C TYR A 441 39.00 -13.77 19.82
N HIS A 442 39.92 -14.74 19.79
CA HIS A 442 39.66 -16.06 19.22
C HIS A 442 40.01 -17.19 20.20
N THR A 443 39.03 -18.01 20.57
CA THR A 443 39.16 -18.93 21.74
C THR A 443 38.84 -20.39 21.46
N GLY A 444 38.63 -20.75 20.20
CA GLY A 444 38.16 -22.08 19.81
C GLY A 444 38.98 -22.71 18.71
N GLY A 445 38.30 -23.04 17.61
CA GLY A 445 38.80 -23.80 16.48
C GLY A 445 40.21 -23.41 16.04
N ALA A 446 40.94 -24.41 15.53
CA ALA A 446 42.32 -24.22 15.14
C ALA A 446 42.44 -23.23 13.97
N ILE A 447 43.56 -22.49 13.95
CA ILE A 447 43.99 -21.72 12.80
C ILE A 447 44.97 -22.59 12.03
N THR A 448 44.60 -22.94 10.80
CA THR A 448 45.35 -23.90 9.99
C THR A 448 45.80 -23.27 8.68
N GLY A 449 47.08 -23.41 8.37
CA GLY A 449 47.72 -22.98 7.14
C GLY A 449 48.35 -24.15 6.40
N ASP A 450 47.66 -24.68 5.38
CA ASP A 450 48.04 -25.95 4.72
C ASP A 450 48.55 -25.77 3.28
N GLY A 451 48.69 -24.53 2.83
CA GLY A 451 49.17 -24.23 1.49
C GLY A 451 50.66 -24.53 1.24
N THR A 452 51.15 -24.25 0.02
CA THR A 452 52.52 -24.59 -0.41
C THR A 452 53.47 -23.41 -0.57
N GLY A 453 53.06 -22.18 -0.26
CA GLY A 453 53.95 -21.00 -0.27
C GLY A 453 53.93 -20.25 1.06
N ASN A 454 54.22 -18.94 1.05
CA ASN A 454 54.34 -18.15 2.28
C ASN A 454 53.00 -18.03 2.98
N ILE A 455 52.85 -18.72 4.10
CA ILE A 455 51.65 -18.67 4.95
C ILE A 455 51.91 -17.79 6.15
N TYR A 456 50.99 -16.88 6.46
CA TYR A 456 51.01 -16.08 7.68
C TYR A 456 49.78 -16.43 8.50
N ALA A 457 49.97 -17.14 9.61
CA ALA A 457 48.88 -17.59 10.46
C ALA A 457 48.97 -16.93 11.85
N GLY A 458 47.92 -16.23 12.25
CA GLY A 458 47.84 -15.59 13.55
C GLY A 458 46.57 -15.94 14.30
N GLY A 459 46.65 -16.10 15.62
CA GLY A 459 45.47 -16.37 16.44
C GLY A 459 44.38 -15.29 16.31
N VAL A 460 44.77 -14.03 16.07
CA VAL A 460 43.83 -12.92 15.83
C VAL A 460 43.94 -12.41 14.39
N VAL A 461 45.16 -12.04 13.96
CA VAL A 461 45.40 -11.43 12.65
C VAL A 461 46.43 -12.24 11.85
N GLY A 462 46.11 -12.63 10.62
CA GLY A 462 47.08 -13.33 9.76
C GLY A 462 48.26 -12.42 9.37
N ARG A 463 47.97 -11.31 8.68
CA ARG A 463 48.96 -10.29 8.32
C ARG A 463 48.51 -8.89 8.73
N ASN A 464 49.38 -8.16 9.43
CA ASN A 464 49.17 -6.77 9.82
C ASN A 464 50.09 -5.85 9.03
N VAL A 465 49.57 -4.81 8.37
CA VAL A 465 50.32 -3.92 7.48
C VAL A 465 49.99 -2.48 7.79
N VAL A 466 50.94 -1.76 8.42
CA VAL A 466 50.79 -0.34 8.79
C VAL A 466 49.42 -0.07 9.44
N SER A 467 49.03 -0.95 10.37
CA SER A 467 47.71 -1.02 11.01
C SER A 467 47.82 -1.43 12.48
N GLN A 468 46.74 -1.29 13.24
CA GLN A 468 46.74 -1.42 14.70
C GLN A 468 46.02 -2.68 15.18
N VAL A 469 46.61 -3.37 16.16
CA VAL A 469 46.01 -4.47 16.90
C VAL A 469 46.10 -4.18 18.40
N THR A 470 44.98 -3.84 19.04
CA THR A 470 44.96 -3.32 20.41
C THR A 470 44.06 -4.17 21.30
N ALA A 471 44.56 -4.53 22.49
CA ALA A 471 43.78 -5.24 23.50
C ALA A 471 43.09 -6.51 22.96
N CYS A 472 43.80 -7.29 22.14
CA CYS A 472 43.28 -8.50 21.51
C CYS A 472 43.90 -9.75 22.13
N TYR A 473 43.18 -10.87 22.11
CA TYR A 473 43.74 -12.12 22.59
C TYR A 473 43.35 -13.37 21.81
N ALA A 474 44.15 -14.42 21.91
CA ALA A 474 43.80 -15.74 21.36
C ALA A 474 44.10 -16.87 22.36
N SER A 475 43.37 -17.98 22.28
CA SER A 475 43.69 -19.19 23.05
C SER A 475 43.56 -20.48 22.22
N CYS A 476 43.60 -20.34 20.90
CA CYS A 476 43.56 -21.45 19.94
C CYS A 476 44.96 -21.98 19.61
N ASN A 477 45.00 -23.15 18.99
CA ASN A 477 46.20 -23.65 18.33
C ASN A 477 46.37 -23.01 16.95
N VAL A 478 47.61 -22.67 16.59
CA VAL A 478 47.99 -22.18 15.27
C VAL A 478 48.93 -23.19 14.63
N ASN A 479 48.55 -23.75 13.50
CA ASN A 479 49.31 -24.80 12.82
C ASN A 479 49.57 -24.41 11.35
N ILE A 480 50.83 -24.45 10.93
CA ILE A 480 51.21 -24.35 9.52
C ILE A 480 51.88 -25.67 9.14
N SER A 481 51.40 -26.32 8.08
CA SER A 481 51.90 -27.64 7.67
C SER A 481 53.23 -27.59 6.92
N ASN A 482 53.55 -26.47 6.26
CA ASN A 482 54.83 -26.28 5.56
C ASN A 482 55.84 -25.46 6.40
N ALA A 483 57.14 -25.64 6.17
CA ALA A 483 58.20 -24.96 6.93
C ALA A 483 58.51 -23.52 6.44
N GLN A 484 57.72 -22.97 5.51
CA GLN A 484 57.95 -21.65 4.89
C GLN A 484 56.92 -20.60 5.31
N GLY A 485 56.28 -20.77 6.47
CA GLY A 485 55.31 -19.84 7.02
C GLY A 485 55.80 -19.09 8.27
N ASN A 486 55.01 -18.11 8.71
CA ASN A 486 55.14 -17.46 10.00
C ASN A 486 53.86 -17.68 10.80
N ALA A 487 53.97 -18.38 11.92
CA ALA A 487 52.91 -18.62 12.87
C ALA A 487 53.12 -17.78 14.12
N GLY A 488 52.09 -17.02 14.53
CA GLY A 488 52.13 -16.21 15.74
C GLY A 488 50.88 -16.37 16.59
N GLY A 489 51.06 -16.28 17.90
CA GLY A 489 49.95 -16.42 18.85
C GLY A 489 48.87 -15.36 18.67
N VAL A 490 49.24 -14.15 18.25
CA VAL A 490 48.29 -13.06 17.94
C VAL A 490 48.39 -12.67 16.46
N ILE A 491 49.59 -12.38 15.97
CA ILE A 491 49.83 -11.90 14.59
C ILE A 491 50.75 -12.87 13.86
N GLY A 492 50.36 -13.35 12.67
CA GLY A 492 51.24 -14.21 11.86
C GLY A 492 52.44 -13.45 11.30
N TYR A 493 52.20 -12.32 10.64
CA TYR A 493 53.24 -11.45 10.09
C TYR A 493 52.89 -9.98 10.27
N ASP A 494 53.79 -9.19 10.87
CA ASP A 494 53.68 -7.73 10.98
C ASP A 494 54.60 -7.01 9.99
N ASP A 495 54.06 -6.00 9.31
CA ASP A 495 54.73 -5.16 8.31
C ASP A 495 54.55 -3.68 8.67
N GLY A 496 55.28 -3.25 9.71
CA GLY A 496 55.28 -1.86 10.17
C GLY A 496 54.00 -1.43 10.86
N GLY A 497 53.28 -2.37 11.49
CA GLY A 497 52.10 -2.09 12.28
C GLY A 497 52.41 -1.80 13.74
N SER A 498 51.37 -1.51 14.53
CA SER A 498 51.46 -1.40 15.99
C SER A 498 50.56 -2.43 16.65
N TYR A 499 51.05 -2.99 17.75
CA TYR A 499 50.29 -3.97 18.53
C TYR A 499 50.56 -3.79 20.01
N ASN A 500 49.49 -3.66 20.80
CA ASN A 500 49.55 -3.22 22.18
C ASN A 500 48.56 -4.01 23.05
N ALA A 501 49.00 -4.36 24.27
CA ALA A 501 48.21 -5.16 25.22
C ALA A 501 47.62 -6.43 24.57
N CYS A 502 48.40 -7.13 23.76
CA CYS A 502 47.97 -8.34 23.07
C CYS A 502 48.46 -9.60 23.79
N TYR A 503 47.59 -10.60 23.89
CA TYR A 503 47.83 -11.80 24.70
C TYR A 503 47.50 -13.08 23.93
N TRP A 504 48.19 -14.18 24.23
CA TRP A 504 47.87 -15.45 23.58
C TRP A 504 48.15 -16.66 24.47
N ALA A 505 47.41 -17.73 24.24
CA ALA A 505 47.64 -19.06 24.78
C ALA A 505 47.47 -20.10 23.66
N GLY A 506 47.79 -21.36 23.96
CA GLY A 506 47.75 -22.46 22.98
C GLY A 506 49.11 -22.81 22.40
N THR A 507 49.11 -23.73 21.45
CA THR A 507 50.33 -24.24 20.79
C THR A 507 50.48 -23.64 19.40
N ILE A 508 51.71 -23.26 19.05
CA ILE A 508 52.07 -22.72 17.73
C ILE A 508 53.02 -23.71 17.05
N LYS A 509 52.66 -24.18 15.85
CA LYS A 509 53.41 -25.17 15.07
C LYS A 509 53.71 -24.68 13.66
N GLU A 510 54.96 -24.87 13.24
CA GLU A 510 55.44 -24.72 11.87
C GLU A 510 56.10 -26.03 11.44
N GLY A 511 55.41 -26.79 10.58
CA GLY A 511 55.75 -28.19 10.31
C GLY A 511 55.72 -29.03 11.58
N THR A 512 56.87 -29.55 12.00
CA THR A 512 57.02 -30.33 13.24
C THR A 512 57.57 -29.53 14.42
N ALA A 513 57.98 -28.28 14.20
CA ALA A 513 58.57 -27.43 15.22
C ALA A 513 57.50 -26.65 15.99
N GLU A 514 57.64 -26.58 17.31
CA GLU A 514 56.83 -25.70 18.16
C GLU A 514 57.62 -24.43 18.51
N HIS A 515 56.96 -23.27 18.44
CA HIS A 515 57.56 -21.96 18.74
C HIS A 515 56.72 -21.15 19.73
N GLY A 516 57.34 -20.13 20.32
CA GLY A 516 56.77 -19.30 21.40
C GLY A 516 56.52 -17.85 21.00
N TRP A 517 56.32 -17.56 19.72
CA TRP A 517 56.22 -16.18 19.22
C TRP A 517 54.78 -15.67 19.23
N GLY A 518 54.53 -14.54 19.89
CA GLY A 518 53.24 -13.85 19.77
C GLY A 518 53.06 -13.18 18.40
N VAL A 519 54.16 -12.83 17.73
CA VAL A 519 54.20 -12.30 16.36
C VAL A 519 55.18 -13.14 15.54
N GLY A 520 54.71 -13.81 14.49
CA GLY A 520 55.46 -14.89 13.83
C GLY A 520 56.75 -14.48 13.11
N ASN A 521 56.91 -13.19 12.75
CA ASN A 521 58.16 -12.65 12.21
C ASN A 521 58.97 -11.81 13.21
N ASN A 522 58.63 -11.87 14.51
CA ASN A 522 59.34 -11.17 15.58
C ASN A 522 59.98 -12.14 16.57
N SER A 523 61.26 -12.45 16.37
CA SER A 523 62.04 -13.34 17.24
C SER A 523 62.37 -12.74 18.61
N ALA A 524 62.08 -11.46 18.87
CA ALA A 524 62.28 -10.84 20.18
C ALA A 524 61.15 -11.17 21.18
N HIS A 525 60.07 -11.85 20.75
CA HIS A 525 58.90 -12.17 21.59
C HIS A 525 58.22 -10.95 22.25
N THR A 526 58.35 -9.75 21.66
CA THR A 526 57.80 -8.51 22.20
C THR A 526 56.44 -8.16 21.62
N GLY A 527 55.63 -7.42 22.39
CA GLY A 527 54.35 -6.81 21.97
C GLY A 527 53.12 -7.74 21.91
N ALA A 528 53.32 -9.06 21.90
CA ALA A 528 52.26 -10.06 22.10
C ALA A 528 52.70 -11.11 23.13
N THR A 529 52.07 -11.08 24.31
CA THR A 529 52.53 -11.79 25.51
C THR A 529 51.85 -13.15 25.64
N LYS A 530 52.64 -14.20 25.86
CA LYS A 530 52.09 -15.54 26.14
C LYS A 530 51.51 -15.56 27.55
N VAL A 531 50.28 -16.07 27.70
CA VAL A 531 49.66 -16.38 28.98
C VAL A 531 50.05 -17.81 29.37
N GLY A 532 50.48 -17.98 30.62
CA GLY A 532 51.27 -19.12 31.07
C GLY A 532 52.67 -18.68 31.52
N ASP A 533 53.39 -19.56 32.24
CA ASP A 533 54.78 -19.32 32.69
C ASP A 533 55.04 -17.97 33.37
N GLY A 534 54.11 -17.53 34.24
CA GLY A 534 54.24 -16.31 35.04
C GLY A 534 53.33 -15.14 34.64
N VAL A 535 52.59 -15.25 33.53
CA VAL A 535 51.54 -14.29 33.13
C VAL A 535 50.18 -14.97 33.22
N THR A 536 49.21 -14.31 33.83
CA THR A 536 47.83 -14.81 34.01
C THR A 536 46.82 -14.04 33.15
N TRP A 537 45.65 -14.65 32.92
CA TRP A 537 44.54 -13.94 32.26
C TRP A 537 44.03 -12.75 33.08
N ILE A 538 44.16 -12.78 34.41
CA ILE A 538 43.80 -11.65 35.29
C ILE A 538 44.68 -10.43 34.95
N GLU A 539 46.01 -10.62 34.94
CA GLU A 539 46.95 -9.56 34.57
C GLU A 539 46.74 -9.09 33.13
N ALA A 540 46.44 -10.02 32.21
CA ALA A 540 46.13 -9.66 30.83
C ALA A 540 44.89 -8.76 30.73
N VAL A 541 43.81 -9.08 31.45
CA VAL A 541 42.57 -8.29 31.48
C VAL A 541 42.83 -6.89 32.02
N GLU A 542 43.60 -6.74 33.10
CA GLU A 542 43.96 -5.44 33.66
C GLU A 542 44.65 -4.56 32.61
N ARG A 543 45.65 -5.09 31.91
CA ARG A 543 46.41 -4.37 30.89
C ARG A 543 45.62 -4.07 29.62
N MET A 544 44.77 -5.00 29.19
CA MET A 544 43.86 -4.77 28.08
C MET A 544 42.88 -3.64 28.41
N ASN A 545 42.29 -3.64 29.60
CA ASN A 545 41.36 -2.60 30.04
C ASN A 545 42.04 -1.25 30.27
N GLU A 546 43.26 -1.22 30.82
CA GLU A 546 44.10 -0.02 30.92
C GLU A 546 44.26 0.62 29.54
N LYS A 547 44.67 -0.18 28.55
CA LYS A 547 44.88 0.28 27.18
C LYS A 547 43.60 0.76 26.49
N LEU A 548 42.49 0.04 26.67
CA LEU A 548 41.18 0.47 26.14
C LEU A 548 40.73 1.80 26.76
N SER A 549 40.95 1.98 28.07
CA SER A 549 40.64 3.22 28.77
C SER A 549 41.50 4.40 28.30
N GLU A 550 42.80 4.20 28.06
CA GLU A 550 43.71 5.22 27.52
C GLU A 550 43.24 5.73 26.14
N GLU A 551 42.66 4.84 25.33
CA GLU A 551 42.17 5.17 23.99
C GLU A 551 40.70 5.62 23.97
N GLY A 552 40.05 5.75 25.14
CA GLY A 552 38.67 6.21 25.26
C GLY A 552 37.64 5.21 24.71
N ILE A 553 37.96 3.91 24.75
CA ILE A 553 37.12 2.83 24.21
C ILE A 553 36.27 2.24 25.33
N SER A 554 34.95 2.13 25.12
CA SER A 554 34.01 1.73 26.19
C SER A 554 34.02 0.25 26.55
N TRP A 555 34.49 -0.60 25.63
CA TRP A 555 34.60 -2.04 25.81
C TRP A 555 35.48 -2.43 27.01
N LYS A 556 35.06 -3.46 27.75
CA LYS A 556 35.78 -3.98 28.91
C LYS A 556 35.81 -5.49 28.92
N PHE A 557 36.99 -6.04 29.19
CA PHE A 557 37.15 -7.44 29.53
C PHE A 557 36.84 -7.69 31.01
N ALA A 558 36.18 -8.81 31.29
CA ALA A 558 35.94 -9.32 32.62
C ALA A 558 36.63 -10.68 32.81
N GLN A 559 37.01 -10.96 34.05
CA GLN A 559 37.52 -12.27 34.47
C GLN A 559 36.80 -12.70 35.76
N ASP A 560 36.47 -13.98 35.87
CA ASP A 560 35.67 -14.53 36.99
C ASP A 560 36.49 -14.83 38.26
N GLY A 561 37.80 -14.59 38.22
CA GLY A 561 38.73 -14.81 39.33
C GLY A 561 39.40 -16.19 39.31
N ASP A 562 38.95 -17.12 38.47
CA ASP A 562 39.75 -18.29 38.10
C ASP A 562 40.90 -17.83 37.19
N LYS A 563 42.10 -18.33 37.45
CA LYS A 563 43.29 -17.98 36.66
C LYS A 563 43.29 -18.69 35.30
N ASN A 564 42.47 -19.73 35.15
CA ASN A 564 42.41 -20.57 33.96
C ASN A 564 41.21 -20.28 33.06
N SER A 565 40.20 -19.55 33.53
CA SER A 565 39.06 -19.11 32.73
C SER A 565 39.51 -18.08 31.70
N LEU A 566 38.79 -18.04 30.57
CA LEU A 566 39.09 -17.09 29.49
C LEU A 566 38.36 -15.76 29.72
N PRO A 567 38.96 -14.62 29.37
CA PRO A 567 38.31 -13.32 29.51
C PRO A 567 37.01 -13.23 28.69
N THR A 568 35.96 -12.66 29.28
CA THR A 568 34.75 -12.32 28.54
C THR A 568 34.72 -10.83 28.23
N LEU A 569 33.99 -10.41 27.20
CA LEU A 569 33.94 -9.03 26.76
C LEU A 569 32.51 -8.48 26.84
N SER A 570 32.36 -7.27 27.36
CA SER A 570 31.09 -6.53 27.41
C SER A 570 31.32 -5.04 27.17
N LYS A 571 30.27 -4.34 26.72
CA LYS A 571 30.30 -2.90 26.45
C LYS A 571 29.68 -2.09 27.58
#